data_AF-A0A2E9QP74-F1
#
_entry.id   AF-A0A2E9QP74-F1
#
_cell.length_a   1.000
_cell.length_b   1.000
_cell.length_c   1.000
_cell.angle_alpha   90.00
_cell.angle_beta   90.00
_cell.angle_gamma   90.00
#
_symmetry.space_group_name_H-M   'P 1'
#
loop_
_entity.id
_entity.type
_entity.pdbx_description
1 polymer ?
#
loop_
_entity_poly.entity_id
_entity_poly.type
_entity_poly.pdbx_seq_one_letter_code
_entity_poly.pdbx_strand_id
1 'polypeptide(L)'
;MPDTTPAPNVPVIGGCPIFPADNPWNTDISKQPVDPNSDALIASIGANTSLHPDFGTEWNGAPNGIPFVVVPAGQKGVNVTFQYADESDKGPYPVPKDAPIEGGPNGKGDRHVLVLQKTTCKLFELFSAFPQADGSWKAGSGAIFDLNSNKLRPDKWTSADAAGLPILPGLVKYEEVMAGEIKHALRFTVVRSRRAFVHPATHWASTRTDASLPPMGMRVRLKANVDISGYSKIGQVIMRAMKKYGMFVADNGSNWYVSGAPHEKWDDDKLRDLKKLKGKDFEVVKMGKIYTPANTP
;
A
#
# COMPACT_ATOMS: atom_id res chain seq x y z
N MET A 1 14.11 27.53 -12.69
CA MET A 1 13.65 26.35 -11.91
C MET A 1 12.39 25.85 -12.59
N PRO A 2 12.24 24.57 -12.92
CA PRO A 2 10.97 24.10 -13.44
C PRO A 2 9.95 24.15 -12.30
N ASP A 3 8.84 24.80 -12.59
CA ASP A 3 7.67 24.99 -11.75
C ASP A 3 7.14 23.63 -11.28
N THR A 4 7.23 23.35 -9.98
CA THR A 4 6.86 22.05 -9.36
C THR A 4 5.39 22.00 -8.98
N THR A 5 4.52 22.79 -9.61
CA THR A 5 3.09 22.71 -9.38
C THR A 5 2.62 21.31 -9.80
N PRO A 6 2.14 20.46 -8.85
CA PRO A 6 1.68 19.11 -9.20
C PRO A 6 0.58 19.21 -10.24
N ALA A 7 0.59 18.34 -11.26
CA ALA A 7 -0.53 18.24 -12.19
C ALA A 7 -1.84 18.12 -11.39
N PRO A 8 -2.93 18.81 -11.76
CA PRO A 8 -4.10 19.07 -10.90
C PRO A 8 -4.89 17.83 -10.41
N ASN A 9 -4.40 16.61 -10.64
CA ASN A 9 -5.05 15.35 -10.33
C ASN A 9 -4.20 14.31 -9.59
N VAL A 10 -3.00 14.65 -9.09
CA VAL A 10 -2.24 13.73 -8.22
C VAL A 10 -2.53 13.97 -6.74
N PRO A 11 -2.55 12.93 -5.89
CA PRO A 11 -2.60 13.11 -4.44
C PRO A 11 -1.39 13.89 -3.95
N VAL A 12 -1.56 14.73 -2.93
CA VAL A 12 -0.49 15.52 -2.33
C VAL A 12 -0.50 15.33 -0.82
N ILE A 13 0.66 14.99 -0.24
CA ILE A 13 0.85 14.90 1.21
C ILE A 13 2.03 15.79 1.60
N GLY A 14 1.82 16.70 2.55
CA GLY A 14 2.91 17.55 3.06
C GLY A 14 3.56 18.46 2.00
N GLY A 15 2.86 18.75 0.89
CA GLY A 15 3.38 19.50 -0.25
C GLY A 15 4.10 18.65 -1.31
N CYS A 16 4.12 17.33 -1.16
CA CYS A 16 4.75 16.40 -2.10
C CYS A 16 3.71 15.64 -2.92
N PRO A 17 3.88 15.54 -4.27
CA PRO A 17 3.05 14.64 -5.06
C PRO A 17 3.30 13.20 -4.63
N ILE A 18 2.25 12.39 -4.60
CA ILE A 18 2.38 10.94 -4.42
C ILE A 18 2.47 10.31 -5.80
N PHE A 19 3.71 10.28 -6.30
CA PHE A 19 4.06 9.87 -7.66
C PHE A 19 3.56 10.78 -8.79
N PRO A 20 4.21 10.73 -9.97
CA PRO A 20 3.70 11.36 -11.18
C PRO A 20 2.27 10.92 -11.55
N ALA A 21 1.59 11.72 -12.38
CA ALA A 21 0.20 11.43 -12.79
C ALA A 21 0.08 10.18 -13.68
N ASP A 22 1.13 9.85 -14.42
CA ASP A 22 1.23 8.65 -15.26
C ASP A 22 1.75 7.41 -14.49
N ASN A 23 1.96 7.54 -13.18
CA ASN A 23 2.35 6.43 -12.34
C ASN A 23 1.23 5.39 -12.24
N PRO A 24 1.53 4.07 -12.16
CA PRO A 24 0.53 3.04 -11.96
C PRO A 24 -0.42 3.28 -10.78
N TRP A 25 0.04 3.89 -9.68
CA TRP A 25 -0.81 4.25 -8.53
C TRP A 25 -1.90 5.26 -8.90
N ASN A 26 -1.63 6.20 -9.81
CA ASN A 26 -2.53 7.29 -10.18
C ASN A 26 -3.29 7.04 -11.50
N THR A 27 -3.08 5.87 -12.11
CA THR A 27 -3.67 5.52 -13.42
C THR A 27 -5.12 5.04 -13.27
N ASP A 28 -6.04 5.64 -14.04
CA ASP A 28 -7.42 5.15 -14.18
C ASP A 28 -7.44 3.83 -14.98
N ILE A 29 -7.99 2.80 -14.36
CA ILE A 29 -8.08 1.43 -14.89
C ILE A 29 -9.53 0.98 -15.10
N SER A 30 -10.51 1.86 -14.95
CA SER A 30 -11.93 1.53 -15.00
C SER A 30 -12.37 0.90 -16.33
N LYS A 31 -11.64 1.20 -17.42
CA LYS A 31 -11.88 0.69 -18.77
C LYS A 31 -10.87 -0.34 -19.25
N GLN A 32 -9.91 -0.74 -18.41
CA GLN A 32 -8.90 -1.71 -18.80
C GLN A 32 -9.54 -3.11 -18.98
N PRO A 33 -9.01 -3.96 -19.87
CA PRO A 33 -9.54 -5.31 -20.04
C PRO A 33 -9.43 -6.13 -18.75
N VAL A 34 -10.36 -7.08 -18.56
CA VAL A 34 -10.33 -8.06 -17.48
C VAL A 34 -9.34 -9.17 -17.83
N ASP A 35 -8.62 -9.69 -16.83
CA ASP A 35 -7.74 -10.84 -17.01
C ASP A 35 -8.56 -12.11 -17.29
N PRO A 36 -8.21 -12.93 -18.30
CA PRO A 36 -8.95 -14.16 -18.60
C PRO A 36 -8.96 -15.16 -17.43
N ASN A 37 -8.02 -15.08 -16.49
CA ASN A 37 -7.98 -15.93 -15.30
C ASN A 37 -8.63 -15.29 -14.06
N SER A 38 -9.33 -14.16 -14.21
CA SER A 38 -9.89 -13.38 -13.10
C SER A 38 -10.70 -14.26 -12.13
N ASP A 39 -11.61 -15.09 -12.62
CA ASP A 39 -12.48 -15.90 -11.74
C ASP A 39 -11.69 -16.92 -10.91
N ALA A 40 -10.68 -17.57 -11.49
CA ALA A 40 -9.83 -18.51 -10.77
C ALA A 40 -8.98 -17.81 -9.71
N LEU A 41 -8.41 -16.64 -10.04
CA LEU A 41 -7.61 -15.83 -9.12
C LEU A 41 -8.46 -15.34 -7.94
N ILE A 42 -9.64 -14.77 -8.20
CA ILE A 42 -10.59 -14.31 -7.17
C ILE A 42 -11.07 -15.48 -6.29
N ALA A 43 -11.35 -16.65 -6.89
CA ALA A 43 -11.72 -17.85 -6.14
C ALA A 43 -10.60 -18.31 -5.20
N SER A 44 -9.34 -18.25 -5.66
CA SER A 44 -8.16 -18.66 -4.87
C SER A 44 -7.92 -17.79 -3.62
N ILE A 45 -8.29 -16.51 -3.70
CA ILE A 45 -8.25 -15.54 -2.59
C ILE A 45 -9.46 -15.74 -1.67
N GLY A 46 -10.65 -15.85 -2.25
CA GLY A 46 -11.90 -16.07 -1.50
C GLY A 46 -13.04 -15.23 -2.06
N ALA A 47 -13.77 -15.77 -3.04
CA ALA A 47 -14.86 -15.07 -3.71
C ALA A 47 -16.03 -14.69 -2.77
N ASN A 48 -16.25 -15.45 -1.69
CA ASN A 48 -17.29 -15.19 -0.72
C ASN A 48 -16.79 -14.51 0.56
N THR A 49 -15.49 -14.28 0.66
CA THR A 49 -14.87 -13.60 1.81
C THR A 49 -15.17 -12.11 1.73
N SER A 50 -15.57 -11.53 2.86
CA SER A 50 -15.82 -10.09 2.97
C SER A 50 -14.53 -9.30 2.85
N LEU A 51 -14.62 -8.13 2.21
CA LEU A 51 -13.59 -7.10 2.33
C LEU A 51 -13.45 -6.68 3.80
N HIS A 52 -12.23 -6.41 4.26
CA HIS A 52 -11.96 -5.96 5.62
C HIS A 52 -11.23 -4.62 5.59
N PRO A 53 -11.83 -3.53 6.09
CA PRO A 53 -11.08 -2.29 6.35
C PRO A 53 -10.18 -2.50 7.57
N ASP A 54 -8.89 -2.57 7.35
CA ASP A 54 -7.85 -2.78 8.37
C ASP A 54 -7.24 -1.45 8.82
N PHE A 55 -8.12 -0.53 9.21
CA PHE A 55 -7.82 0.82 9.70
C PHE A 55 -9.05 1.43 10.36
N GLY A 56 -8.85 2.47 11.17
CA GLY A 56 -9.91 3.16 11.88
C GLY A 56 -9.38 4.06 12.98
N THR A 57 -10.13 4.16 14.08
CA THR A 57 -9.69 4.94 15.26
C THR A 57 -8.60 4.20 16.05
N GLU A 58 -9.00 3.24 16.88
CA GLU A 58 -8.12 2.44 17.73
C GLU A 58 -8.54 0.97 17.74
N TRP A 59 -7.57 0.09 17.94
CA TRP A 59 -7.77 -1.35 18.10
C TRP A 59 -6.79 -1.88 19.15
N ASN A 60 -7.30 -2.61 20.16
CA ASN A 60 -6.50 -3.14 21.26
C ASN A 60 -5.60 -2.10 21.97
N GLY A 61 -6.08 -0.87 22.11
CA GLY A 61 -5.35 0.22 22.78
C GLY A 61 -4.21 0.85 21.97
N ALA A 62 -4.19 0.63 20.65
CA ALA A 62 -3.26 1.25 19.72
C ALA A 62 -4.00 1.83 18.50
N PRO A 63 -3.42 2.81 17.78
CA PRO A 63 -3.99 3.32 16.53
C PRO A 63 -4.26 2.20 15.52
N ASN A 64 -5.44 2.17 14.92
CA ASN A 64 -5.84 1.12 13.97
C ASN A 64 -5.47 1.51 12.52
N GLY A 65 -4.54 0.75 11.92
CA GLY A 65 -3.99 1.00 10.59
C GLY A 65 -2.50 1.36 10.64
N ILE A 66 -1.94 1.81 9.51
CA ILE A 66 -0.51 2.08 9.37
C ILE A 66 -0.26 3.59 9.49
N PRO A 67 0.32 4.08 10.61
CA PRO A 67 0.58 5.50 10.76
C PRO A 67 1.77 5.95 9.92
N PHE A 68 1.82 7.25 9.63
CA PHE A 68 2.96 7.89 8.98
C PHE A 68 3.23 9.25 9.61
N VAL A 69 4.44 9.78 9.41
CA VAL A 69 4.82 11.12 9.83
C VAL A 69 5.44 11.89 8.67
N VAL A 70 5.18 13.20 8.63
CA VAL A 70 5.76 14.11 7.64
C VAL A 70 6.81 14.98 8.32
N VAL A 71 8.06 14.92 7.84
CA VAL A 71 9.21 15.62 8.44
C VAL A 71 9.78 16.69 7.50
N PRO A 72 10.42 17.74 8.03
CA PRO A 72 11.08 18.75 7.19
C PRO A 72 12.30 18.16 6.46
N ALA A 73 12.75 18.83 5.40
CA ALA A 73 13.93 18.42 4.62
C ALA A 73 15.22 18.30 5.46
N GLY A 74 15.33 19.06 6.55
CA GLY A 74 16.47 19.05 7.47
C GLY A 74 16.41 18.03 8.61
N GLN A 75 15.38 17.16 8.65
CA GLN A 75 15.28 16.12 9.66
C GLN A 75 16.54 15.23 9.64
N LYS A 76 17.22 15.15 10.79
CA LYS A 76 18.47 14.39 10.91
C LYS A 76 18.23 12.93 10.58
N GLY A 77 19.05 12.39 9.69
CA GLY A 77 19.10 10.97 9.39
C GLY A 77 19.67 10.16 10.57
N VAL A 78 19.10 8.99 10.82
CA VAL A 78 19.60 7.99 11.77
C VAL A 78 20.05 6.75 11.01
N ASN A 79 20.96 6.00 11.63
CA ASN A 79 21.41 4.72 11.12
C ASN A 79 20.34 3.65 11.40
N VAL A 80 20.14 2.78 10.42
CA VAL A 80 19.25 1.62 10.54
C VAL A 80 20.04 0.38 10.13
N THR A 81 20.01 -0.66 10.95
CA THR A 81 20.57 -1.97 10.60
C THR A 81 19.46 -2.93 10.21
N PHE A 82 19.66 -3.67 9.12
CA PHE A 82 18.63 -4.51 8.50
C PHE A 82 18.90 -6.01 8.65
N GLN A 83 17.85 -6.79 8.86
CA GLN A 83 17.88 -8.25 8.72
C GLN A 83 18.01 -8.66 7.24
N TYR A 84 17.25 -8.00 6.36
CA TYR A 84 17.25 -8.20 4.91
C TYR A 84 18.09 -7.11 4.23
N ALA A 85 19.36 -6.99 4.61
CA ALA A 85 20.23 -5.89 4.18
C ALA A 85 20.48 -5.88 2.66
N ASP A 86 20.54 -7.05 2.03
CA ASP A 86 20.81 -7.20 0.58
C ASP A 86 19.64 -6.75 -0.32
N GLU A 87 18.46 -6.54 0.27
CA GLU A 87 17.26 -6.03 -0.41
C GLU A 87 16.78 -4.69 0.18
N SER A 88 17.62 -4.02 0.98
CA SER A 88 17.29 -2.77 1.66
C SER A 88 18.16 -1.60 1.20
N ASP A 89 17.57 -0.41 1.18
CA ASP A 89 18.33 0.82 0.98
C ASP A 89 19.07 1.19 2.26
N LYS A 90 20.37 1.45 2.16
CA LYS A 90 21.24 1.67 3.34
C LYS A 90 20.90 2.92 4.16
N GLY A 91 20.19 3.90 3.60
CA GLY A 91 19.89 5.17 4.27
C GLY A 91 20.97 6.23 4.08
N PRO A 92 21.08 7.21 5.01
CA PRO A 92 20.40 7.27 6.32
C PRO A 92 18.89 7.54 6.21
N TYR A 93 18.14 7.24 7.28
CA TYR A 93 16.67 7.42 7.33
C TYR A 93 16.30 8.59 8.24
N PRO A 94 15.46 9.56 7.83
CA PRO A 94 15.10 10.72 8.64
C PRO A 94 14.01 10.40 9.68
N VAL A 95 14.15 9.29 10.42
CA VAL A 95 13.16 8.85 11.42
C VAL A 95 13.25 9.74 12.66
N PRO A 96 12.19 10.48 13.02
CA PRO A 96 12.17 11.26 14.25
C PRO A 96 12.08 10.33 15.47
N LYS A 97 12.51 10.81 16.65
CA LYS A 97 12.55 9.99 17.88
C LYS A 97 11.17 9.50 18.32
N ASP A 98 10.14 10.28 18.03
CA ASP A 98 8.73 10.05 18.30
C ASP A 98 7.96 9.53 17.07
N ALA A 99 8.67 8.96 16.08
CA ALA A 99 8.03 8.37 14.91
C ALA A 99 6.95 7.34 15.33
N PRO A 100 5.73 7.45 14.79
CA PRO A 100 4.68 6.50 15.11
C PRO A 100 5.03 5.13 14.53
N ILE A 101 4.71 4.09 15.30
CA ILE A 101 4.92 2.69 14.93
C ILE A 101 3.54 2.04 14.81
N GLU A 102 3.28 1.29 13.74
CA GLU A 102 2.07 0.49 13.62
C GLU A 102 1.89 -0.45 14.82
N GLY A 103 0.67 -0.49 15.37
CA GLY A 103 0.38 -1.24 16.61
C GLY A 103 1.01 -0.62 17.87
N GLY A 104 1.57 0.58 17.76
CA GLY A 104 2.17 1.34 18.86
C GLY A 104 3.57 0.85 19.26
N PRO A 105 4.22 1.55 20.22
CA PRO A 105 5.58 1.25 20.67
C PRO A 105 5.79 -0.20 21.14
N ASN A 106 4.75 -0.80 21.74
CA ASN A 106 4.74 -2.16 22.28
C ASN A 106 4.09 -3.20 21.34
N GLY A 107 3.74 -2.81 20.11
CA GLY A 107 3.13 -3.69 19.13
C GLY A 107 4.01 -4.91 18.82
N LYS A 108 3.39 -6.06 18.56
CA LYS A 108 4.10 -7.32 18.25
C LYS A 108 3.95 -7.76 16.78
N GLY A 109 3.22 -6.98 15.98
CA GLY A 109 2.99 -7.24 14.56
C GLY A 109 4.13 -6.71 13.68
N ASP A 110 3.76 -6.18 12.51
CA ASP A 110 4.73 -5.77 11.50
C ASP A 110 5.52 -4.52 11.88
N ARG A 111 4.95 -3.65 12.73
CA ARG A 111 5.63 -2.47 13.29
C ARG A 111 6.23 -1.58 12.20
N HIS A 112 5.43 -1.27 11.19
CA HIS A 112 5.84 -0.35 10.14
C HIS A 112 6.11 1.06 10.68
N VAL A 113 7.12 1.73 10.10
CA VAL A 113 7.41 3.16 10.31
C VAL A 113 7.53 3.83 8.95
N LEU A 114 6.62 4.76 8.66
CA LEU A 114 6.56 5.47 7.38
C LEU A 114 6.88 6.95 7.59
N VAL A 115 7.86 7.47 6.87
CA VAL A 115 8.34 8.85 6.99
C VAL A 115 8.38 9.51 5.61
N LEU A 116 7.56 10.53 5.42
CA LEU A 116 7.61 11.38 4.23
C LEU A 116 8.43 12.64 4.52
N GLN A 117 9.51 12.85 3.78
CA GLN A 117 10.31 14.07 3.88
C GLN A 117 9.82 15.13 2.90
N LYS A 118 9.41 16.29 3.43
CA LYS A 118 8.98 17.45 2.63
C LYS A 118 10.12 17.95 1.74
N THR A 119 9.77 18.66 0.66
CA THR A 119 10.70 19.28 -0.32
C THR A 119 11.46 18.29 -1.18
N THR A 120 12.12 17.29 -0.59
CA THR A 120 12.78 16.22 -1.35
C THR A 120 11.76 15.22 -1.89
N CYS A 121 10.59 15.11 -1.26
CA CYS A 121 9.52 14.18 -1.58
C CYS A 121 10.01 12.73 -1.65
N LYS A 122 10.93 12.40 -0.75
CA LYS A 122 11.36 11.04 -0.50
C LYS A 122 10.52 10.42 0.60
N LEU A 123 10.05 9.21 0.33
CA LEU A 123 9.33 8.36 1.27
C LEU A 123 10.28 7.28 1.77
N PHE A 124 10.37 7.15 3.10
CA PHE A 124 11.21 6.19 3.78
C PHE A 124 10.31 5.27 4.58
N GLU A 125 10.42 3.96 4.35
CA GLU A 125 9.56 2.97 5.00
C GLU A 125 10.41 1.85 5.59
N LEU A 126 10.08 1.47 6.82
CA LEU A 126 10.74 0.40 7.56
C LEU A 126 9.72 -0.65 7.95
N PHE A 127 10.10 -1.92 7.81
CA PHE A 127 9.36 -3.08 8.34
C PHE A 127 10.07 -3.62 9.59
N SER A 128 9.30 -4.11 10.57
CA SER A 128 9.78 -4.68 11.83
C SER A 128 10.72 -3.72 12.57
N ALA A 129 10.29 -2.48 12.75
CA ALA A 129 11.14 -1.39 13.24
C ALA A 129 11.19 -1.31 14.79
N PHE A 130 12.40 -1.25 15.34
CA PHE A 130 12.68 -1.15 16.77
C PHE A 130 13.70 -0.04 17.07
N PRO A 131 13.31 1.03 17.80
CA PRO A 131 14.26 2.05 18.22
C PRO A 131 15.28 1.47 19.21
N GLN A 132 16.52 1.91 19.13
CA GLN A 132 17.61 1.52 20.02
C GLN A 132 17.94 2.66 21.01
N ALA A 133 18.59 2.33 22.12
CA ALA A 133 18.92 3.29 23.17
C ALA A 133 19.88 4.41 22.72
N ASP A 134 20.71 4.16 21.71
CA ASP A 134 21.66 5.10 21.13
C ASP A 134 21.05 6.02 20.05
N GLY A 135 19.74 5.89 19.78
CA GLY A 135 19.02 6.64 18.75
C GLY A 135 19.10 6.05 17.35
N SER A 136 19.80 4.92 17.16
CA SER A 136 19.70 4.11 15.94
C SER A 136 18.43 3.26 15.93
N TRP A 137 18.18 2.57 14.82
CA TRP A 137 17.07 1.63 14.68
C TRP A 137 17.55 0.27 14.17
N LYS A 138 16.84 -0.78 14.58
CA LYS A 138 16.88 -2.10 13.94
C LYS A 138 15.60 -2.30 13.16
N ALA A 139 15.68 -2.84 11.95
CA ALA A 139 14.54 -3.13 11.11
C ALA A 139 14.73 -4.47 10.38
N GLY A 140 13.63 -5.08 9.95
CA GLY A 140 13.66 -6.20 9.02
C GLY A 140 14.22 -5.74 7.67
N SER A 141 13.53 -4.81 7.03
CA SER A 141 13.92 -4.18 5.76
C SER A 141 13.69 -2.67 5.79
N GLY A 142 14.28 -1.97 4.82
CA GLY A 142 14.07 -0.55 4.61
C GLY A 142 14.07 -0.17 3.12
N ALA A 143 13.15 0.70 2.74
CA ALA A 143 12.98 1.16 1.37
C ALA A 143 12.88 2.69 1.30
N ILE A 144 13.52 3.26 0.27
CA ILE A 144 13.46 4.68 -0.04
C ILE A 144 12.88 4.86 -1.44
N PHE A 145 11.78 5.60 -1.52
CA PHE A 145 11.09 5.91 -2.78
C PHE A 145 11.20 7.40 -3.08
N ASP A 146 11.51 7.74 -4.33
CA ASP A 146 11.39 9.11 -4.84
C ASP A 146 9.99 9.30 -5.42
N LEU A 147 9.15 10.06 -4.73
CA LEU A 147 7.77 10.28 -5.14
C LEU A 147 7.63 11.24 -6.33
N ASN A 148 8.74 11.78 -6.85
CA ASN A 148 8.73 12.52 -8.12
C ASN A 148 9.01 11.61 -9.33
N SER A 149 9.19 10.30 -9.12
CA SER A 149 9.67 9.37 -10.15
C SER A 149 8.77 8.16 -10.32
N ASN A 150 8.72 7.64 -11.56
CA ASN A 150 8.12 6.33 -11.87
C ASN A 150 9.12 5.16 -11.73
N LYS A 151 10.35 5.44 -11.27
CA LYS A 151 11.37 4.42 -11.09
C LYS A 151 10.93 3.40 -10.03
N LEU A 152 10.93 2.13 -10.42
CA LEU A 152 10.68 1.02 -9.51
C LEU A 152 11.92 0.69 -8.68
N ARG A 153 11.73 -0.08 -7.60
CA ARG A 153 12.85 -0.75 -6.91
C ARG A 153 13.54 -1.73 -7.87
N PRO A 154 14.79 -2.15 -7.59
CA PRO A 154 15.39 -3.24 -8.33
C PRO A 154 14.51 -4.49 -8.28
N ASP A 155 14.48 -5.24 -9.37
CA ASP A 155 13.80 -6.53 -9.37
C ASP A 155 14.42 -7.46 -8.35
N LYS A 156 13.56 -8.28 -7.72
CA LYS A 156 13.86 -9.17 -6.59
C LYS A 156 14.12 -8.46 -5.27
N TRP A 157 13.97 -7.13 -5.18
CA TRP A 157 14.08 -6.43 -3.90
C TRP A 157 12.70 -6.23 -3.27
N THR A 158 12.53 -6.75 -2.05
CA THR A 158 11.41 -6.38 -1.17
C THR A 158 11.47 -4.91 -0.74
N SER A 159 10.44 -4.44 -0.04
CA SER A 159 10.41 -3.15 0.65
C SER A 159 9.96 -3.36 2.11
N ALA A 160 9.37 -2.34 2.73
CA ALA A 160 8.58 -2.53 3.94
C ALA A 160 7.27 -3.31 3.66
N ASP A 161 6.88 -3.47 2.39
CA ASP A 161 5.78 -4.28 1.88
C ASP A 161 6.36 -5.47 1.11
N ALA A 162 5.83 -6.68 1.24
CA ALA A 162 6.49 -7.85 0.66
C ALA A 162 6.57 -7.87 -0.88
N ALA A 163 5.69 -7.13 -1.58
CA ALA A 163 5.72 -6.97 -3.03
C ALA A 163 6.84 -6.05 -3.55
N GLY A 164 7.60 -5.38 -2.68
CA GLY A 164 8.53 -4.31 -3.09
C GLY A 164 7.84 -2.98 -3.40
N LEU A 165 6.56 -2.87 -3.05
CA LEU A 165 5.75 -1.65 -3.24
C LEU A 165 5.92 -0.68 -2.06
N PRO A 166 5.68 0.62 -2.26
CA PRO A 166 5.54 1.55 -1.14
C PRO A 166 4.17 1.37 -0.46
N ILE A 167 4.12 1.50 0.87
CA ILE A 167 2.90 1.36 1.68
C ILE A 167 2.06 2.63 1.64
N LEU A 168 2.66 3.79 1.97
CA LEU A 168 1.93 5.07 2.12
C LEU A 168 1.05 5.43 0.90
N PRO A 169 1.51 5.24 -0.35
CA PRO A 169 0.70 5.52 -1.55
C PRO A 169 -0.55 4.64 -1.67
N GLY A 170 -0.57 3.46 -1.03
CA GLY A 170 -1.70 2.54 -1.05
C GLY A 170 -2.69 2.70 0.11
N LEU A 171 -2.42 3.59 1.07
CA LEU A 171 -3.26 3.77 2.26
C LEU A 171 -4.48 4.65 1.98
N VAL A 172 -5.65 4.20 2.42
CA VAL A 172 -6.83 5.07 2.60
C VAL A 172 -6.52 6.12 3.68
N LYS A 173 -6.69 7.41 3.36
CA LYS A 173 -6.45 8.51 4.33
C LYS A 173 -7.74 9.28 4.60
N TYR A 174 -7.89 9.72 5.85
CA TYR A 174 -9.11 10.38 6.33
C TYR A 174 -9.43 11.65 5.55
N GLU A 175 -8.40 12.47 5.29
CA GLU A 175 -8.51 13.76 4.62
C GLU A 175 -9.01 13.60 3.18
N GLU A 176 -8.55 12.57 2.47
CA GLU A 176 -9.00 12.28 1.09
C GLU A 176 -10.47 11.85 1.05
N VAL A 177 -10.87 11.00 2.01
CA VAL A 177 -12.27 10.57 2.11
C VAL A 177 -13.19 11.76 2.45
N MET A 178 -12.76 12.64 3.34
CA MET A 178 -13.50 13.86 3.69
C MET A 178 -13.52 14.88 2.55
N ALA A 179 -12.48 14.93 1.73
CA ALA A 179 -12.46 15.71 0.48
C ALA A 179 -13.37 15.11 -0.61
N GLY A 180 -13.86 13.88 -0.43
CA GLY A 180 -14.85 13.23 -1.30
C GLY A 180 -14.28 12.39 -2.45
N GLU A 181 -12.95 12.33 -2.58
CA GLU A 181 -12.25 11.57 -3.62
C GLU A 181 -10.88 11.08 -3.16
N ILE A 182 -10.60 9.79 -3.39
CA ILE A 182 -9.25 9.23 -3.33
C ILE A 182 -8.76 9.10 -4.77
N LYS A 183 -7.59 9.68 -5.07
CA LYS A 183 -7.04 9.80 -6.44
C LYS A 183 -5.94 8.79 -6.76
N HIS A 184 -5.89 7.68 -6.05
CA HIS A 184 -4.87 6.65 -6.23
C HIS A 184 -5.44 5.23 -5.98
N ALA A 185 -4.70 4.22 -6.42
CA ALA A 185 -4.96 2.83 -6.12
C ALA A 185 -4.72 2.53 -4.64
N LEU A 186 -5.44 1.56 -4.09
CA LEU A 186 -5.23 1.09 -2.73
C LEU A 186 -4.31 -0.13 -2.71
N ARG A 187 -3.95 -0.60 -1.51
CA ARG A 187 -3.30 -1.91 -1.31
C ARG A 187 -4.20 -2.86 -0.53
N PHE A 188 -4.02 -4.15 -0.75
CA PHE A 188 -4.63 -5.20 0.07
C PHE A 188 -3.75 -6.45 0.19
N THR A 189 -4.07 -7.31 1.15
CA THR A 189 -3.32 -8.56 1.39
C THR A 189 -4.12 -9.81 1.01
N VAL A 190 -3.38 -10.90 0.79
CA VAL A 190 -3.91 -12.24 0.46
C VAL A 190 -3.22 -13.29 1.32
N VAL A 191 -3.87 -14.39 1.66
CA VAL A 191 -3.22 -15.45 2.47
C VAL A 191 -2.18 -16.22 1.66
N ARG A 192 -2.42 -16.39 0.36
CA ARG A 192 -1.55 -17.17 -0.53
C ARG A 192 -1.30 -16.40 -1.82
N SER A 193 -0.03 -16.12 -2.08
CA SER A 193 0.48 -15.68 -3.37
C SER A 193 1.33 -16.78 -4.02
N ARG A 194 1.59 -16.64 -5.32
CA ARG A 194 2.62 -17.43 -6.03
C ARG A 194 3.96 -16.70 -6.04
N ARG A 195 5.03 -17.46 -6.33
CA ARG A 195 6.42 -17.04 -6.52
C ARG A 195 6.60 -16.28 -7.82
N ALA A 196 5.86 -15.19 -7.95
CA ALA A 196 5.86 -14.33 -9.11
C ALA A 196 5.35 -12.93 -8.75
N PHE A 197 5.72 -11.95 -9.57
CA PHE A 197 5.19 -10.60 -9.48
C PHE A 197 4.83 -10.04 -10.86
N VAL A 198 4.03 -8.98 -10.85
CA VAL A 198 3.73 -8.13 -12.01
C VAL A 198 4.01 -6.69 -11.59
N HIS A 199 4.69 -5.91 -12.44
CA HIS A 199 4.95 -4.51 -12.14
C HIS A 199 3.64 -3.73 -11.86
N PRO A 200 3.68 -2.76 -10.92
CA PRO A 200 4.85 -2.14 -10.33
C PRO A 200 5.52 -2.91 -9.17
N ALA A 201 5.00 -4.06 -8.76
CA ALA A 201 5.72 -4.91 -7.80
C ALA A 201 7.05 -5.40 -8.40
N THR A 202 8.01 -5.67 -7.53
CA THR A 202 9.38 -6.08 -7.88
C THR A 202 9.79 -7.35 -7.14
N HIS A 203 8.94 -7.88 -6.25
CA HIS A 203 9.29 -9.00 -5.40
C HIS A 203 8.08 -9.93 -5.12
N TRP A 204 8.35 -11.16 -4.67
CA TRP A 204 7.33 -12.17 -4.34
C TRP A 204 7.56 -12.69 -2.92
N ALA A 205 6.49 -13.08 -2.21
CA ALA A 205 6.60 -13.50 -0.81
C ALA A 205 6.29 -14.99 -0.57
N SER A 206 6.48 -15.84 -1.59
CA SER A 206 6.03 -17.23 -1.57
C SER A 206 6.96 -18.17 -2.33
N THR A 207 6.92 -19.45 -1.98
CA THR A 207 7.55 -20.55 -2.72
C THR A 207 6.58 -21.27 -3.65
N ARG A 208 5.26 -21.00 -3.55
CA ARG A 208 4.22 -21.67 -4.34
C ARG A 208 4.28 -21.24 -5.80
N THR A 209 4.03 -22.14 -6.74
CA THR A 209 4.11 -21.83 -8.18
C THR A 209 2.78 -22.02 -8.92
N ASP A 210 1.71 -22.38 -8.21
CA ASP A 210 0.38 -22.56 -8.76
C ASP A 210 -0.10 -21.29 -9.49
N ALA A 211 -0.40 -21.42 -10.78
CA ALA A 211 -0.80 -20.31 -11.62
C ALA A 211 -2.17 -19.72 -11.23
N SER A 212 -2.99 -20.44 -10.47
CA SER A 212 -4.27 -19.94 -9.94
C SER A 212 -4.11 -18.97 -8.76
N LEU A 213 -2.93 -18.95 -8.12
CA LEU A 213 -2.65 -18.01 -7.03
C LEU A 213 -2.24 -16.64 -7.57
N PRO A 214 -2.59 -15.54 -6.87
CA PRO A 214 -2.22 -14.19 -7.28
C PRO A 214 -0.68 -14.00 -7.24
N PRO A 215 -0.07 -13.40 -8.28
CA PRO A 215 1.26 -12.81 -8.15
C PRO A 215 1.20 -11.53 -7.32
N MET A 216 2.31 -11.14 -6.72
CA MET A 216 2.44 -9.80 -6.12
C MET A 216 2.28 -8.72 -7.21
N GLY A 217 1.70 -7.58 -6.85
CA GLY A 217 1.36 -6.50 -7.78
C GLY A 217 0.18 -6.79 -8.71
N MET A 218 -0.50 -7.94 -8.58
CA MET A 218 -1.78 -8.16 -9.26
C MET A 218 -2.77 -7.05 -8.87
N ARG A 219 -3.42 -6.44 -9.86
CA ARG A 219 -4.37 -5.35 -9.65
C ARG A 219 -5.81 -5.83 -9.80
N VAL A 220 -6.62 -5.63 -8.78
CA VAL A 220 -8.07 -5.86 -8.82
C VAL A 220 -8.82 -4.54 -8.90
N ARG A 221 -10.03 -4.55 -9.46
CA ARG A 221 -10.96 -3.41 -9.35
C ARG A 221 -12.34 -3.88 -8.91
N LEU A 222 -13.06 -2.99 -8.25
CA LEU A 222 -14.48 -3.21 -7.98
C LEU A 222 -15.24 -3.16 -9.31
N LYS A 223 -16.10 -4.15 -9.58
CA LYS A 223 -16.85 -4.24 -10.83
C LYS A 223 -17.72 -2.99 -11.03
N ALA A 224 -17.83 -2.54 -12.29
CA ALA A 224 -18.55 -1.32 -12.63
C ALA A 224 -20.04 -1.38 -12.25
N ASN A 225 -20.65 -2.56 -12.34
CA ASN A 225 -22.07 -2.80 -12.06
C ASN A 225 -22.44 -2.96 -10.57
N VAL A 226 -21.46 -2.99 -9.66
CA VAL A 226 -21.75 -3.01 -8.21
C VAL A 226 -22.39 -1.67 -7.83
N ASP A 227 -23.64 -1.71 -7.39
CA ASP A 227 -24.32 -0.54 -6.85
C ASP A 227 -23.74 -0.16 -5.49
N ILE A 228 -23.33 1.10 -5.36
CA ILE A 228 -22.72 1.65 -4.15
C ILE A 228 -23.67 2.61 -3.42
N SER A 229 -24.84 2.92 -3.97
CA SER A 229 -25.75 3.95 -3.46
C SER A 229 -26.24 3.67 -2.03
N GLY A 230 -26.36 2.39 -1.66
CA GLY A 230 -26.75 1.94 -0.33
C GLY A 230 -25.64 1.91 0.73
N TYR A 231 -24.41 2.30 0.39
CA TYR A 231 -23.29 2.36 1.34
C TYR A 231 -23.20 3.73 2.01
N SER A 232 -22.53 3.81 3.17
CA SER A 232 -22.16 5.09 3.78
C SER A 232 -21.43 6.01 2.79
N LYS A 233 -21.53 7.34 2.99
CA LYS A 233 -20.81 8.31 2.15
C LYS A 233 -19.29 8.02 2.13
N ILE A 234 -18.72 7.66 3.28
CA ILE A 234 -17.32 7.24 3.42
C ILE A 234 -17.04 6.01 2.55
N GLY A 235 -17.85 4.95 2.68
CA GLY A 235 -17.73 3.75 1.87
C GLY A 235 -17.82 4.04 0.38
N GLN A 236 -18.75 4.90 -0.05
CA GLN A 236 -18.90 5.28 -1.45
C GLN A 236 -17.65 5.97 -2.02
N VAL A 237 -16.97 6.83 -1.26
CA VAL A 237 -15.72 7.47 -1.71
C VAL A 237 -14.64 6.42 -1.96
N ILE A 238 -14.46 5.51 -1.01
CA ILE A 238 -13.46 4.43 -1.09
C ILE A 238 -13.79 3.49 -2.27
N MET A 239 -15.06 3.11 -2.44
CA MET A 239 -15.51 2.24 -3.52
C MET A 239 -15.37 2.88 -4.90
N ARG A 240 -15.54 4.21 -5.03
CA ARG A 240 -15.22 4.92 -6.28
C ARG A 240 -13.75 4.81 -6.62
N ALA A 241 -12.85 4.94 -5.65
CA ALA A 241 -11.41 4.68 -5.86
C ALA A 241 -11.15 3.22 -6.29
N MET A 242 -11.80 2.25 -5.64
CA MET A 242 -11.67 0.83 -6.03
C MET A 242 -12.19 0.53 -7.45
N LYS A 243 -13.19 1.25 -7.94
CA LYS A 243 -13.64 1.14 -9.35
C LYS A 243 -12.65 1.80 -10.31
N LYS A 244 -12.16 2.99 -9.97
CA LYS A 244 -11.36 3.85 -10.86
C LYS A 244 -9.88 3.47 -10.89
N TYR A 245 -9.26 3.29 -9.72
CA TYR A 245 -7.84 2.99 -9.57
C TYR A 245 -7.60 1.56 -9.06
N GLY A 246 -8.59 0.89 -8.47
CA GLY A 246 -8.42 -0.50 -8.01
C GLY A 246 -7.46 -0.63 -6.83
N MET A 247 -6.98 -1.86 -6.62
CA MET A 247 -6.14 -2.23 -5.48
C MET A 247 -5.06 -3.22 -5.91
N PHE A 248 -3.85 -3.05 -5.39
CA PHE A 248 -2.73 -3.96 -5.62
C PHE A 248 -2.64 -5.03 -4.52
N VAL A 249 -2.40 -6.29 -4.93
CA VAL A 249 -1.91 -7.33 -4.03
C VAL A 249 -0.51 -6.95 -3.59
N ALA A 250 -0.36 -6.62 -2.32
CA ALA A 250 0.86 -6.02 -1.81
C ALA A 250 1.63 -6.93 -0.86
N ASP A 251 0.93 -7.74 -0.06
CA ASP A 251 1.55 -8.64 0.91
C ASP A 251 0.77 -9.95 1.11
N ASN A 252 1.45 -10.90 1.73
CA ASN A 252 0.81 -12.04 2.36
C ASN A 252 0.29 -11.65 3.74
N GLY A 253 -1.01 -11.80 3.94
CA GLY A 253 -1.69 -11.46 5.18
C GLY A 253 -3.06 -12.14 5.23
N SER A 254 -4.10 -11.41 5.62
CA SER A 254 -5.47 -11.91 5.60
C SER A 254 -6.16 -11.55 4.29
N ASN A 255 -6.97 -12.46 3.74
CA ASN A 255 -7.65 -12.21 2.47
C ASN A 255 -8.52 -10.95 2.54
N TRP A 256 -8.34 -10.06 1.56
CA TRP A 256 -9.18 -8.85 1.37
C TRP A 256 -9.04 -7.79 2.47
N TYR A 257 -7.91 -7.77 3.19
CA TYR A 257 -7.62 -6.71 4.16
C TYR A 257 -7.06 -5.49 3.41
N VAL A 258 -7.82 -4.40 3.41
CA VAL A 258 -7.46 -3.11 2.80
C VAL A 258 -6.94 -2.19 3.87
N SER A 259 -5.74 -1.65 3.67
CA SER A 259 -5.05 -0.83 4.68
C SER A 259 -5.36 0.66 4.53
N GLY A 260 -5.28 1.37 5.65
CA GLY A 260 -5.40 2.82 5.71
C GLY A 260 -4.59 3.40 6.86
N ALA A 261 -4.54 4.73 6.92
CA ALA A 261 -3.93 5.45 8.02
C ALA A 261 -4.92 5.59 9.19
N PRO A 262 -4.46 5.44 10.45
CA PRO A 262 -5.28 5.70 11.62
C PRO A 262 -5.66 7.18 11.69
N HIS A 263 -6.87 7.46 12.18
CA HIS A 263 -7.31 8.83 12.43
C HIS A 263 -8.42 8.84 13.49
N GLU A 264 -8.32 9.72 14.48
CA GLU A 264 -9.23 9.79 15.64
C GLU A 264 -10.70 10.06 15.26
N LYS A 265 -10.92 10.66 14.07
CA LYS A 265 -12.26 11.05 13.57
C LYS A 265 -12.87 10.02 12.61
N TRP A 266 -12.25 8.85 12.43
CA TRP A 266 -12.91 7.79 11.69
C TRP A 266 -14.22 7.38 12.37
N ASP A 267 -15.23 7.12 11.57
CA ASP A 267 -16.43 6.43 12.01
C ASP A 267 -16.28 4.95 11.65
N ASP A 268 -15.84 4.15 12.63
CA ASP A 268 -15.53 2.74 12.43
C ASP A 268 -16.77 1.92 12.03
N ASP A 269 -17.97 2.34 12.43
CA ASP A 269 -19.22 1.70 11.99
C ASP A 269 -19.49 1.96 10.52
N LYS A 270 -19.20 3.15 10.02
CA LYS A 270 -19.31 3.46 8.59
C LYS A 270 -18.20 2.82 7.77
N LEU A 271 -17.01 2.61 8.33
CA LEU A 271 -15.97 1.81 7.69
C LEU A 271 -16.41 0.34 7.58
N ARG A 272 -17.04 -0.21 8.62
CA ARG A 272 -17.57 -1.59 8.61
C ARG A 272 -18.59 -1.86 7.49
N ASP A 273 -19.22 -0.85 6.90
CA ASP A 273 -20.08 -1.03 5.72
C ASP A 273 -19.35 -1.66 4.54
N LEU A 274 -18.03 -1.43 4.40
CA LEU A 274 -17.21 -2.06 3.36
C LEU A 274 -17.22 -3.58 3.44
N LYS A 275 -17.51 -4.18 4.61
CA LYS A 275 -17.61 -5.63 4.81
C LYS A 275 -18.78 -6.29 4.08
N LYS A 276 -19.72 -5.49 3.55
CA LYS A 276 -20.80 -5.97 2.68
C LYS A 276 -20.27 -6.40 1.30
N LEU A 277 -19.16 -5.82 0.85
CA LEU A 277 -18.45 -6.27 -0.35
C LEU A 277 -17.81 -7.63 -0.10
N LYS A 278 -17.83 -8.46 -1.13
CA LYS A 278 -17.19 -9.78 -1.17
C LYS A 278 -16.18 -9.84 -2.30
N GLY A 279 -15.24 -10.78 -2.24
CA GLY A 279 -14.26 -10.99 -3.30
C GLY A 279 -14.86 -11.10 -4.72
N LYS A 280 -16.04 -11.72 -4.86
CA LYS A 280 -16.77 -11.86 -6.13
C LYS A 280 -17.23 -10.53 -6.75
N ASP A 281 -17.27 -9.45 -5.98
CA ASP A 281 -17.61 -8.11 -6.45
C ASP A 281 -16.43 -7.45 -7.17
N PHE A 282 -15.25 -8.05 -7.08
CA PHE A 282 -14.02 -7.62 -7.76
C PHE A 282 -13.73 -8.46 -8.99
N GLU A 283 -12.90 -7.91 -9.87
CA GLU A 283 -12.31 -8.58 -11.02
C GLU A 283 -10.84 -8.18 -11.17
N VAL A 284 -10.03 -9.10 -11.71
CA VAL A 284 -8.61 -8.85 -11.96
C VAL A 284 -8.46 -8.08 -13.26
N VAL A 285 -7.72 -6.97 -13.21
CA VAL A 285 -7.33 -6.23 -14.40
C VAL A 285 -6.29 -7.05 -15.16
N LYS A 286 -6.41 -7.12 -16.49
CA LYS A 286 -5.50 -7.88 -17.35
C LYS A 286 -4.05 -7.59 -16.99
N MET A 287 -3.34 -8.64 -16.57
CA MET A 287 -1.96 -8.53 -16.16
C MET A 287 -1.04 -8.34 -17.37
N GLY A 288 0.05 -7.60 -17.15
CA GLY A 288 1.17 -7.54 -18.07
C GLY A 288 2.07 -8.77 -17.96
N LYS A 289 3.35 -8.61 -18.29
CA LYS A 289 4.37 -9.65 -18.11
C LYS A 289 4.44 -10.08 -16.65
N ILE A 290 4.39 -11.39 -16.42
CA ILE A 290 4.59 -12.01 -15.11
C ILE A 290 6.06 -12.40 -14.98
N TYR A 291 6.69 -11.93 -13.91
CA TYR A 291 8.07 -12.24 -13.57
C TYR A 291 8.13 -13.36 -12.55
N THR A 292 8.96 -14.35 -12.80
CA THR A 292 9.24 -15.52 -11.97
C THR A 292 10.76 -15.65 -11.83
N PRO A 293 11.27 -16.52 -10.94
CA PRO A 293 12.71 -16.74 -10.83
C PRO A 293 13.41 -17.07 -12.15
N ALA A 294 12.69 -17.63 -13.14
CA ALA A 294 13.25 -18.05 -14.42
C ALA A 294 13.40 -16.91 -15.45
N ASN A 295 12.71 -15.78 -15.29
CA ASN A 295 12.67 -14.72 -16.32
C ASN A 295 12.81 -13.29 -15.75
N THR A 296 13.09 -13.18 -14.45
CA THR A 296 13.35 -11.91 -13.79
C THR A 296 14.75 -11.43 -14.17
N PRO A 297 14.90 -10.18 -14.65
CA PRO A 297 16.19 -9.59 -15.02
C PRO A 297 17.30 -9.76 -13.96
#